data_AF-A0A0P9DZN7-F1
#
_entry.id   AF-A0A0P9DZN7-F1
#
_cell.length_a   1.000
_cell.length_b   1.000
_cell.length_c   1.000
_cell.angle_alpha   90.00
_cell.angle_beta   90.00
_cell.angle_gamma   90.00
#
_symmetry.space_group_name_H-M   'P 1'
#
loop_
_entity.id
_entity.type
_entity.pdbx_description
1 polymer ?
#
loop_
_entity_poly.entity_id
_entity_poly.type
_entity_poly.pdbx_seq_one_letter_code
_entity_poly.pdbx_strand_id
1 'polypeptide(L)'
;MNERKRTIMLGVVFLLCLALAYIENVSFFNYLRDAFSSPTVAFLLVFIHNVLAVSLILVGMTFYVGFVLTFLPKRKFEYVVLEHPRIFAFAYTVMILLISILRTSMLVYGQVFLETLPLIILLSAPNGIIEGYGIFQTIEKTLERIMTMKDLAIIYMLFLVAAVIEVGYIQLLSWI
;
A
#
# COMPACT_ATOMS: atom_id res chain seq x y z
N MET A 1 28.96 4.91 1.37
CA MET A 1 28.17 5.62 2.40
C MET A 1 28.20 4.79 3.67
N ASN A 2 28.41 5.38 4.86
CA ASN A 2 28.39 4.63 6.12
C ASN A 2 26.97 4.05 6.34
N GLU A 3 26.86 2.76 6.66
CA GLU A 3 25.59 2.05 6.87
C GLU A 3 24.66 2.79 7.84
N ARG A 4 25.23 3.34 8.91
CA ARG A 4 24.49 4.18 9.87
C ARG A 4 23.89 5.43 9.21
N LYS A 5 24.65 6.13 8.37
CA LYS A 5 24.17 7.34 7.66
C LYS A 5 23.09 6.97 6.64
N ARG A 6 23.23 5.82 5.96
CA ARG A 6 22.23 5.30 5.02
C ARG A 6 20.90 5.04 5.71
N THR A 7 20.92 4.33 6.84
CA THR A 7 19.70 4.01 7.60
C THR A 7 19.02 5.26 8.15
N ILE A 8 19.80 6.25 8.64
CA ILE A 8 19.24 7.53 9.07
C ILE A 8 18.58 8.26 7.90
N MET A 9 19.22 8.31 6.74
CA MET A 9 18.66 8.93 5.54
C MET A 9 17.37 8.24 5.08
N LEU A 10 17.32 6.90 5.09
CA LEU A 10 16.11 6.13 4.80
C LEU A 10 14.98 6.48 5.77
N GLY A 11 15.27 6.66 7.06
CA GLY A 11 14.30 7.09 8.05
C GLY A 11 13.75 8.49 7.77
N VAL A 12 14.60 9.43 7.36
CA VAL A 12 14.16 10.79 6.97
C VAL A 12 13.29 10.74 5.71
N VAL A 13 13.68 9.97 4.70
CA VAL A 13 12.88 9.78 3.48
C VAL A 13 11.54 9.14 3.82
N PHE A 14 11.52 8.14 4.71
CA PHE A 14 10.30 7.53 5.20
C PHE A 14 9.36 8.55 5.86
N LEU A 15 9.88 9.41 6.73
CA LEU A 15 9.08 10.47 7.38
C LEU A 15 8.53 11.49 6.37
N LEU A 16 9.32 11.86 5.36
CA LEU A 16 8.85 12.74 4.29
C LEU A 16 7.75 12.07 3.46
N CYS A 17 7.92 10.81 3.07
CA CYS A 17 6.89 10.04 2.38
C CYS A 17 5.63 9.91 3.25
N LEU A 18 5.77 9.72 4.56
CA LEU A 18 4.65 9.64 5.49
C LEU A 18 3.88 10.96 5.58
N ALA A 19 4.60 12.09 5.64
CA ALA A 19 3.99 13.42 5.63
C ALA A 19 3.24 13.69 4.31
N LEU A 20 3.84 13.32 3.18
CA LEU A 20 3.19 13.40 1.87
C LEU A 20 1.96 12.51 1.77
N ALA A 21 2.03 11.27 2.25
CA ALA A 21 0.90 10.35 2.29
C ALA A 21 -0.23 10.88 3.19
N TYR A 22 0.09 11.56 4.30
CA TYR A 22 -0.92 12.20 5.13
C TYR A 22 -1.64 13.33 4.40
N ILE A 23 -0.89 14.23 3.75
CA ILE A 23 -1.46 15.34 2.98
C ILE A 23 -2.31 14.82 1.82
N GLU A 24 -1.78 13.85 1.07
CA GLU A 24 -2.50 13.22 -0.03
C GLU A 24 -3.77 12.55 0.47
N ASN A 25 -3.71 11.80 1.55
CA ASN A 25 -4.88 11.14 2.13
C ASN A 25 -5.96 12.17 2.50
N VAL A 26 -5.61 13.25 3.21
CA VAL A 26 -6.57 14.33 3.53
C VAL A 26 -7.16 14.95 2.26
N SER A 27 -6.34 15.20 1.25
CA SER A 27 -6.80 15.72 -0.05
C SER A 27 -7.75 14.74 -0.74
N PHE A 28 -7.41 13.45 -0.76
CA PHE A 28 -8.21 12.36 -1.32
C PHE A 28 -9.61 12.35 -0.70
N PHE A 29 -9.70 12.46 0.62
CA PHE A 29 -10.98 12.54 1.34
C PHE A 29 -11.80 13.78 0.99
N ASN A 30 -11.17 14.93 0.80
CA ASN A 30 -11.88 16.19 0.51
C ASN A 30 -12.39 16.28 -0.94
N TYR A 31 -11.66 15.71 -1.90
CA TYR A 31 -12.01 15.79 -3.33
C TYR A 31 -12.63 14.52 -3.89
N LEU A 32 -12.82 13.49 -3.06
CA LEU A 32 -13.32 12.16 -3.46
C LEU A 32 -14.55 12.26 -4.37
N ARG A 33 -15.61 12.98 -3.95
CA ARG A 33 -16.87 13.07 -4.70
C ARG A 33 -16.74 13.81 -6.04
N ASP A 34 -15.94 14.87 -6.08
CA ASP A 34 -15.76 15.68 -7.29
C ASP A 34 -14.78 15.01 -8.26
N ALA A 35 -13.78 14.29 -7.75
CA ALA A 35 -12.80 13.54 -8.55
C ALA A 35 -13.45 12.40 -9.34
N PHE A 36 -14.43 11.70 -8.75
CA PHE A 36 -15.21 10.66 -9.44
C PHE A 36 -16.18 11.19 -10.51
N SER A 37 -16.34 12.51 -10.64
CA SER A 37 -17.11 13.12 -11.73
C SER A 37 -16.32 13.14 -13.06
N SER A 38 -14.99 12.98 -13.00
CA SER A 38 -14.11 12.92 -14.17
C SER A 38 -13.28 11.63 -14.14
N PRO A 39 -13.48 10.69 -15.09
CA PRO A 39 -12.77 9.41 -15.09
C PRO A 39 -11.25 9.55 -15.05
N THR A 40 -10.71 10.56 -15.73
CA THR A 40 -9.26 10.82 -15.78
C THR A 40 -8.73 11.29 -14.42
N VAL A 41 -9.48 12.15 -13.71
CA VAL A 41 -9.08 12.65 -12.40
C VAL A 41 -9.16 11.54 -11.36
N ALA A 42 -10.25 10.75 -11.38
CA ALA A 42 -10.41 9.58 -10.52
C ALA A 42 -9.25 8.59 -10.70
N PHE A 43 -8.88 8.28 -11.95
CA PHE A 43 -7.76 7.40 -12.24
C PHE A 43 -6.43 7.91 -11.68
N LEU A 44 -6.10 9.18 -11.95
CA LEU A 44 -4.84 9.76 -11.45
C LEU A 44 -4.80 9.77 -9.93
N LEU A 45 -5.92 10.10 -9.29
CA LEU A 45 -6.04 10.17 -7.84
C LEU A 45 -5.81 8.78 -7.20
N VAL A 46 -6.53 7.74 -7.67
CA VAL A 46 -6.36 6.36 -7.18
C VAL A 46 -4.94 5.86 -7.45
N PHE A 47 -4.41 6.10 -8.66
CA PHE A 47 -3.06 5.67 -9.01
C PHE A 47 -1.99 6.32 -8.12
N ILE A 48 -2.08 7.63 -7.88
CA ILE A 48 -1.14 8.35 -7.00
C ILE A 48 -1.22 7.82 -5.57
N HIS A 49 -2.44 7.63 -5.05
CA HIS A 49 -2.66 7.06 -3.71
C HIS A 49 -1.96 5.71 -3.56
N ASN A 50 -2.17 4.82 -4.54
CA ASN A 50 -1.61 3.47 -4.57
C ASN A 50 -0.09 3.45 -4.70
N VAL A 51 0.46 4.29 -5.59
CA VAL A 51 1.91 4.44 -5.77
C VAL A 51 2.57 4.96 -4.49
N LEU A 52 1.95 5.92 -3.81
CA LEU A 52 2.44 6.43 -2.53
C LEU A 52 2.41 5.35 -1.45
N ALA A 53 1.32 4.57 -1.35
CA ALA A 53 1.19 3.49 -0.39
C ALA A 53 2.29 2.43 -0.56
N VAL A 54 2.49 1.92 -1.78
CA VAL A 54 3.53 0.91 -2.04
C VAL A 54 4.95 1.49 -1.86
N SER A 55 5.17 2.75 -2.23
CA SER A 55 6.45 3.42 -2.01
C SER A 55 6.77 3.53 -0.52
N LEU A 56 5.77 3.85 0.30
CA LEU A 56 5.90 3.94 1.75
C LEU A 56 6.23 2.58 2.36
N ILE A 57 5.60 1.51 1.87
CA ILE A 57 5.90 0.13 2.27
C ILE A 57 7.33 -0.24 1.89
N LEU A 58 7.74 0.02 0.65
CA LEU A 58 9.09 -0.27 0.16
C LEU A 58 10.15 0.44 1.01
N VAL A 59 10.02 1.76 1.18
CA VAL A 59 10.96 2.57 1.96
C VAL A 59 10.94 2.17 3.43
N GLY A 60 9.75 1.92 3.99
CA GLY A 60 9.57 1.50 5.39
C GLY A 60 10.21 0.15 5.69
N MET A 61 9.99 -0.85 4.84
CA MET A 61 10.63 -2.18 4.98
C MET A 61 12.14 -2.10 4.76
N THR A 62 12.60 -1.29 3.80
CA THR A 62 14.04 -1.06 3.58
C THR A 62 14.68 -0.39 4.79
N PHE A 63 14.02 0.62 5.37
CA PHE A 63 14.45 1.26 6.62
C PHE A 63 14.48 0.25 7.77
N TYR A 64 13.44 -0.57 7.93
CA TYR A 64 13.36 -1.60 8.97
C TYR A 64 14.53 -2.58 8.88
N VAL A 65 14.80 -3.13 7.69
CA VAL A 65 15.95 -4.02 7.45
C VAL A 65 17.26 -3.32 7.82
N GLY A 66 17.45 -2.08 7.37
CA GLY A 66 18.64 -1.28 7.70
C GLY A 66 18.77 -1.02 9.21
N PHE A 67 17.66 -0.76 9.89
CA PHE A 67 17.61 -0.50 11.32
C PHE A 67 17.99 -1.75 12.12
N VAL A 68 17.36 -2.88 11.84
CA VAL A 68 17.63 -4.17 12.50
C VAL A 68 19.07 -4.60 12.31
N LEU A 69 19.61 -4.48 11.10
CA LEU A 69 21.00 -4.91 10.82
C LEU A 69 22.06 -3.97 11.42
N THR A 70 21.74 -2.68 11.61
CA THR A 70 22.74 -1.66 12.00
C THR A 70 22.72 -1.35 13.49
N PHE A 71 21.55 -1.39 14.15
CA PHE A 71 21.38 -0.87 15.51
C PHE A 71 20.98 -1.93 16.53
N LEU A 72 20.37 -3.04 16.11
CA LEU A 72 19.88 -4.08 17.01
C LEU A 72 20.93 -5.17 17.24
N PRO A 73 21.13 -5.64 18.49
CA PRO A 73 22.03 -6.75 18.79
C PRO A 73 21.61 -8.04 18.07
N LYS A 74 22.56 -8.92 17.76
CA LYS A 74 22.28 -10.19 17.04
C LYS A 74 21.62 -11.24 17.95
N ARG A 75 20.41 -10.96 18.42
CA ARG A 75 19.59 -11.86 19.25
C ARG A 75 18.48 -12.48 18.37
N LYS A 76 18.15 -13.76 18.63
CA LYS A 76 17.18 -14.53 17.82
C LYS A 76 15.85 -13.80 17.59
N PHE A 77 15.32 -13.10 18.60
CA PHE A 77 14.02 -12.42 18.51
C PHE A 77 14.00 -11.21 17.59
N GLU A 78 15.11 -10.49 17.47
CA GLU A 78 15.17 -9.23 16.71
C GLU A 78 15.24 -9.48 15.19
N TYR A 79 15.55 -10.73 14.81
CA TYR A 79 15.72 -11.17 13.42
C TYR A 79 14.56 -12.02 12.90
N VAL A 80 13.55 -12.34 13.71
CA VAL A 80 12.42 -13.21 13.32
C VAL A 80 11.73 -12.75 12.04
N VAL A 81 11.56 -11.45 11.86
CA VAL A 81 10.95 -10.87 10.64
C VAL A 81 11.85 -11.06 9.42
N LEU A 82 13.17 -11.00 9.59
CA LEU A 82 14.15 -11.23 8.53
C LEU A 82 14.34 -12.72 8.23
N GLU A 83 14.11 -13.59 9.20
CA GLU A 83 14.20 -15.06 9.05
C GLU A 83 12.93 -15.65 8.40
N HIS A 84 11.77 -15.00 8.59
CA HIS A 84 10.49 -15.44 8.03
C HIS A 84 9.77 -14.34 7.23
N PRO A 85 10.40 -13.81 6.16
CA PRO A 85 9.88 -12.68 5.39
C PRO A 85 8.53 -12.97 4.75
N ARG A 86 8.32 -14.19 4.25
CA ARG A 86 7.09 -14.62 3.59
C ARG A 86 5.86 -14.62 4.52
N ILE A 87 6.03 -15.11 5.76
CA ILE A 87 4.95 -15.15 6.75
C ILE A 87 4.56 -13.73 7.15
N PHE A 88 5.55 -12.88 7.38
CA PHE A 88 5.32 -11.48 7.71
C PHE A 88 4.65 -10.74 6.55
N ALA A 89 5.15 -10.89 5.32
CA ALA A 89 4.56 -10.30 4.12
C ALA A 89 3.09 -10.70 3.95
N PHE A 90 2.78 -11.98 4.17
CA PHE A 90 1.40 -12.46 4.12
C PHE A 90 0.52 -11.82 5.19
N ALA A 91 0.94 -11.86 6.45
CA ALA A 91 0.17 -11.29 7.57
C ALA A 91 -0.06 -9.77 7.40
N TYR A 92 0.98 -9.04 6.97
CA TYR A 92 0.92 -7.60 6.75
C TYR A 92 0.02 -7.24 5.57
N THR A 93 0.05 -8.03 4.49
CA THR A 93 -0.86 -7.88 3.34
C THR A 93 -2.31 -8.07 3.76
N VAL A 94 -2.61 -9.14 4.51
CA VAL A 94 -3.96 -9.38 5.05
C VAL A 94 -4.41 -8.21 5.91
N MET A 95 -3.53 -7.70 6.78
CA MET A 95 -3.84 -6.53 7.62
C MET A 95 -4.16 -5.28 6.78
N ILE A 96 -3.37 -4.97 5.75
CA ILE A 96 -3.64 -3.81 4.88
C ILE A 96 -4.96 -3.97 4.13
N LEU A 97 -5.23 -5.15 3.56
CA LEU A 97 -6.48 -5.39 2.84
C LEU A 97 -7.70 -5.23 3.74
N LEU A 98 -7.63 -5.74 4.98
CA LEU A 98 -8.70 -5.56 5.97
C LEU A 98 -8.91 -4.08 6.31
N ILE A 99 -7.84 -3.32 6.55
CA ILE A 99 -7.92 -1.87 6.83
C ILE A 99 -8.53 -1.13 5.62
N SER A 100 -8.15 -1.49 4.40
CA SER A 100 -8.68 -0.88 3.18
C SER A 100 -10.20 -1.09 3.06
N ILE A 101 -10.67 -2.32 3.25
CA ILE A 101 -12.11 -2.65 3.22
C ILE A 101 -12.88 -1.88 4.32
N LEU A 102 -12.33 -1.83 5.53
CA LEU A 102 -12.94 -1.10 6.65
C LEU A 102 -12.96 0.42 6.43
N ARG A 103 -11.94 0.97 5.78
CA ARG A 103 -11.91 2.38 5.39
C ARG A 103 -13.00 2.69 4.37
N THR A 104 -13.14 1.88 3.33
CA THR A 104 -14.15 2.06 2.28
C THR A 104 -15.57 1.97 2.85
N SER A 105 -15.83 1.07 3.81
CA SER A 105 -17.15 0.98 4.44
C SER A 105 -17.49 2.21 5.30
N MET A 106 -16.52 2.74 6.07
CA MET A 106 -16.69 3.97 6.85
C MET A 106 -16.94 5.18 5.92
N LEU A 107 -16.26 5.21 4.78
CA LEU A 107 -16.31 6.28 3.78
C LEU A 107 -17.64 6.41 3.05
N VAL A 108 -18.20 5.28 2.60
CA VAL A 108 -19.38 5.30 1.72
C VAL A 108 -20.67 5.52 2.52
N TYR A 109 -20.75 5.04 3.76
CA TYR A 109 -22.02 5.01 4.50
C TYR A 109 -22.02 5.73 5.85
N GLY A 110 -20.88 6.26 6.33
CA GLY A 110 -20.80 6.97 7.62
C GLY A 110 -21.09 6.12 8.88
N GLN A 111 -21.44 4.85 8.68
CA GLN A 111 -21.68 3.80 9.67
C GLN A 111 -21.26 2.45 9.06
N VAL A 112 -20.86 1.49 9.91
CA VAL A 112 -20.56 0.12 9.46
C VAL A 112 -21.88 -0.62 9.18
N PHE A 113 -22.48 -0.36 8.00
CA PHE A 113 -23.63 -1.13 7.54
C PHE A 113 -23.16 -2.51 7.08
N LEU A 114 -23.45 -3.53 7.90
CA LEU A 114 -23.14 -4.95 7.61
C LEU A 114 -23.84 -5.47 6.35
N GLU A 115 -24.92 -4.81 5.91
CA GLU A 115 -25.74 -5.23 4.78
C GLU A 115 -25.12 -4.93 3.41
N THR A 116 -24.31 -3.87 3.28
CA THR A 116 -23.64 -3.48 2.01
C THR A 116 -22.20 -3.96 1.93
N LEU A 117 -21.63 -4.40 3.05
CA LEU A 117 -20.29 -4.99 3.16
C LEU A 117 -20.01 -6.12 2.16
N PRO A 118 -20.93 -7.09 1.94
CA PRO A 118 -20.70 -8.16 0.96
C PRO A 118 -20.53 -7.63 -0.46
N LEU A 119 -21.28 -6.59 -0.82
CA LEU A 119 -21.23 -5.97 -2.15
C LEU A 119 -19.96 -5.14 -2.33
N ILE A 120 -19.55 -4.38 -1.30
CA ILE A 120 -18.27 -3.64 -1.28
C ILE A 120 -17.09 -4.60 -1.38
N ILE A 121 -17.11 -5.71 -0.63
CA ILE A 121 -16.06 -6.74 -0.69
C ILE A 121 -16.02 -7.37 -2.08
N LEU A 122 -17.18 -7.73 -2.65
CA LEU A 122 -17.24 -8.30 -3.99
C LEU A 122 -16.69 -7.32 -5.05
N LEU A 123 -16.97 -6.03 -4.89
CA LEU A 123 -16.53 -4.98 -5.81
C LEU A 123 -15.04 -4.66 -5.68
N SER A 124 -14.54 -4.63 -4.45
CA SER A 124 -13.14 -4.35 -4.14
C SER A 124 -12.25 -5.59 -4.26
N ALA A 125 -12.80 -6.81 -4.30
CA ALA A 125 -12.02 -8.04 -4.35
C ALA A 125 -11.09 -8.15 -5.58
N PRO A 126 -11.51 -7.87 -6.83
CA PRO A 126 -10.62 -7.96 -7.98
C PRO A 126 -9.41 -7.03 -7.85
N ASN A 127 -9.66 -5.79 -7.44
CA ASN A 127 -8.60 -4.80 -7.21
C ASN A 127 -7.72 -5.20 -6.00
N GLY A 128 -8.34 -5.52 -4.87
CA GLY A 128 -7.67 -5.89 -3.63
C GLY A 128 -6.81 -7.15 -3.75
N ILE A 129 -7.15 -8.10 -4.63
CA ILE A 129 -6.28 -9.25 -4.94
C ILE A 129 -5.00 -8.77 -5.65
N ILE A 130 -5.13 -7.90 -6.65
CA ILE A 130 -3.98 -7.39 -7.42
C ILE A 130 -3.08 -6.51 -6.54
N GLU A 131 -3.67 -5.55 -5.82
CA GLU A 131 -2.95 -4.71 -4.87
C GLU A 131 -2.31 -5.53 -3.76
N GLY A 132 -3.08 -6.47 -3.18
CA GLY A 132 -2.59 -7.37 -2.15
C GLY A 132 -1.37 -8.18 -2.61
N TYR A 133 -1.40 -8.69 -3.84
CA TYR A 133 -0.25 -9.37 -4.43
C TYR A 133 0.95 -8.43 -4.63
N GLY A 134 0.71 -7.20 -5.07
CA GLY A 134 1.75 -6.16 -5.18
C GLY A 134 2.39 -5.81 -3.84
N ILE A 135 1.58 -5.63 -2.79
CA ILE A 135 2.03 -5.40 -1.41
C ILE A 135 2.86 -6.58 -0.92
N PHE A 136 2.35 -7.79 -1.08
CA PHE A 136 3.02 -9.02 -0.66
C PHE A 136 4.40 -9.13 -1.30
N GLN A 137 4.50 -8.99 -2.63
CA GLN A 137 5.78 -9.02 -3.33
C GLN A 137 6.72 -7.90 -2.89
N THR A 138 6.19 -6.71 -2.64
CA THR A 138 6.99 -5.58 -2.17
C THR A 138 7.64 -5.91 -0.83
N ILE A 139 6.88 -6.44 0.12
CA ILE A 139 7.38 -6.74 1.46
C ILE A 139 8.34 -7.92 1.44
N GLU A 140 7.93 -9.04 0.82
CA GLU A 140 8.73 -10.28 0.77
C GLU A 140 10.09 -10.01 0.14
N LYS A 141 10.12 -9.44 -1.08
CA LYS A 141 11.37 -9.20 -1.81
C LYS A 141 12.26 -8.15 -1.14
N THR A 142 11.66 -7.19 -0.43
CA THR A 142 12.43 -6.17 0.32
C THR A 142 13.06 -6.76 1.57
N LEU A 143 12.31 -7.55 2.34
CA LEU A 143 12.82 -8.22 3.55
C LEU A 143 13.89 -9.26 3.20
N GLU A 144 13.73 -9.99 2.10
CA GLU A 144 14.74 -10.92 1.57
C GLU A 144 15.95 -10.21 0.96
N ARG A 145 15.86 -8.89 0.71
CA ARG A 145 16.89 -8.06 0.06
C ARG A 145 17.21 -8.49 -1.38
N ILE A 146 16.22 -9.07 -2.07
CA ILE A 146 16.33 -9.51 -3.47
C ILE A 146 15.62 -8.57 -4.46
N MET A 147 15.07 -7.45 -3.97
CA MET A 147 14.34 -6.48 -4.78
C MET A 147 15.20 -5.93 -5.94
N THR A 148 14.77 -6.14 -7.18
CA THR A 148 15.41 -5.58 -8.39
C THR A 148 14.58 -4.45 -8.99
N MET A 149 15.19 -3.66 -9.89
CA MET A 149 14.46 -2.63 -10.65
C MET A 149 13.36 -3.21 -11.54
N LYS A 150 13.52 -4.47 -12.01
CA LYS A 150 12.50 -5.17 -12.78
C LYS A 150 11.31 -5.55 -11.91
N ASP A 151 11.57 -6.03 -10.70
CA ASP A 151 10.52 -6.33 -9.73
C ASP A 151 9.73 -5.08 -9.36
N LEU A 152 10.43 -3.97 -9.12
CA LEU A 152 9.79 -2.69 -8.83
C LEU A 152 8.88 -2.22 -9.98
N ALA A 153 9.34 -2.36 -11.23
CA ALA A 153 8.53 -2.04 -12.40
C ALA A 153 7.28 -2.94 -12.50
N ILE A 154 7.42 -4.24 -12.22
CA ILE A 154 6.29 -5.18 -12.19
C ILE A 154 5.30 -4.79 -11.09
N ILE A 155 5.78 -4.47 -9.89
CA ILE A 155 4.95 -4.03 -8.76
C ILE A 155 4.16 -2.78 -9.15
N TYR A 156 4.81 -1.73 -9.67
CA TYR A 156 4.09 -0.53 -10.10
C TYR A 156 3.10 -0.79 -11.23
N MET A 157 3.40 -1.71 -12.14
CA MET A 157 2.45 -2.13 -13.18
C MET A 157 1.23 -2.86 -12.59
N LEU A 158 1.40 -3.66 -11.53
CA LEU A 158 0.27 -4.26 -10.82
C LEU A 158 -0.64 -3.18 -10.23
N PHE A 159 -0.07 -2.16 -9.58
CA PHE A 159 -0.83 -1.03 -9.04
C PHE A 159 -1.49 -0.17 -10.12
N LEU A 160 -0.88 -0.06 -11.29
CA LEU A 160 -1.49 0.59 -12.45
C LEU A 160 -2.73 -0.16 -12.93
N VAL A 161 -2.61 -1.48 -13.11
CA VAL A 161 -3.73 -2.35 -13.53
C VAL A 161 -4.85 -2.33 -12.50
N ALA A 162 -4.50 -2.42 -11.21
CA ALA A 162 -5.40 -2.23 -10.08
C ALA A 162 -6.21 -0.92 -10.18
N ALA A 163 -5.53 0.21 -10.37
CA ALA A 163 -6.19 1.51 -10.49
C ALA A 163 -7.13 1.61 -11.71
N VAL A 164 -6.75 1.04 -12.86
CA VAL A 164 -7.63 0.99 -14.05
C VAL A 164 -8.89 0.18 -13.76
N ILE A 165 -8.74 -0.97 -13.10
CA ILE A 165 -9.84 -1.85 -12.74
C ILE A 165 -10.77 -1.15 -11.76
N GLU A 166 -10.23 -0.54 -10.71
CA GLU A 166 -11.02 0.15 -9.68
C GLU A 166 -11.84 1.29 -10.28
N VAL A 167 -11.22 2.18 -11.05
CA VAL A 167 -11.92 3.32 -11.68
C VAL A 167 -12.93 2.83 -12.72
N GLY A 168 -12.57 1.81 -13.50
CA GLY A 168 -13.47 1.19 -14.48
C GLY A 168 -14.73 0.61 -13.84
N TYR A 169 -14.59 -0.10 -12.72
CA TYR A 169 -15.73 -0.64 -11.98
C TYR A 169 -16.61 0.47 -11.41
N ILE A 170 -16.03 1.47 -10.76
CA ILE A 170 -16.79 2.59 -10.18
C ILE A 170 -17.57 3.33 -11.27
N GLN A 171 -16.96 3.58 -12.43
CA GLN A 171 -17.63 4.24 -13.54
C GLN A 171 -18.79 3.41 -14.09
N LEU A 172 -18.63 2.10 -14.26
CA LEU A 172 -19.69 1.20 -14.71
C LEU A 172 -20.89 1.20 -13.76
N LEU A 173 -20.65 1.21 -12.43
CA LEU A 173 -21.72 1.29 -11.43
C LEU A 173 -22.40 2.65 -11.39
N SER A 174 -21.66 3.74 -11.60
CA SER A 174 -22.25 5.08 -11.64
C SER A 174 -23.18 5.31 -12.84
N TRP A 175 -23.09 4.45 -13.86
CA TRP A 175 -23.88 4.52 -15.09
C TRP A 175 -25.18 3.69 -15.04
N ILE A 176 -25.33 2.84 -14.01
CA ILE A 176 -26.52 2.03 -13.72
C ILE A 176 -27.39 2.77 -12.71
#